data_AF-A0A8J7SD65-F1
#
_entry.id   AF-A0A8J7SD65-F1
#
_cell.length_a   1.000
_cell.length_b   1.000
_cell.length_c   1.000
_cell.angle_alpha   90.00
_cell.angle_beta   90.00
_cell.angle_gamma   90.00
#
_symmetry.space_group_name_H-M   'P 1'
#
loop_
_entity.id
_entity.type
_entity.pdbx_description
1 polymer ?
#
loop_
_entity_poly.entity_id
_entity_poly.type
_entity_poly.pdbx_seq_one_letter_code
_entity_poly.pdbx_strand_id
1 'polypeptide(L)'
;MIVCSCAVITDKDIRSAVEWMRAADPQAVVTPGKVYRALGKRPVCGGCVPLFIANMELGIDNPLPMHLRGLRAITQEGRANEGRSERHRVSEPGTPQRADSGEPVLAALSAAE
;
A
#
# COMPACT_ATOMS: atom_id res chain seq x y z
N MET A 1 14.70 0.86 -7.25
CA MET A 1 13.40 0.73 -7.93
C MET A 1 12.30 1.31 -7.06
N ILE A 2 11.37 2.08 -7.63
CA ILE A 2 10.15 2.51 -6.92
C ILE A 2 9.20 1.31 -6.80
N VAL A 3 8.79 0.99 -5.58
CA VAL A 3 7.87 -0.11 -5.26
C VAL A 3 6.44 0.40 -5.06
N CYS A 4 6.25 1.55 -4.42
CA CYS A 4 4.95 2.19 -4.27
C CYS A 4 4.96 3.58 -4.93
N SER A 5 4.25 3.73 -6.05
CA SER A 5 4.16 5.02 -6.75
C SER A 5 3.37 6.07 -5.95
N CYS A 6 2.25 5.69 -5.32
CA CYS A 6 1.40 6.64 -4.58
C CYS A 6 2.10 7.29 -3.38
N ALA A 7 2.99 6.55 -2.72
CA ALA A 7 3.70 7.01 -1.53
C ALA A 7 5.18 7.35 -1.80
N VAL A 8 5.64 7.16 -3.04
CA VAL A 8 7.03 7.32 -3.49
C VAL A 8 8.00 6.56 -2.59
N ILE A 9 7.79 5.24 -2.48
CA ILE A 9 8.63 4.34 -1.66
C ILE A 9 9.45 3.45 -2.59
N THR A 10 10.75 3.38 -2.34
CA THR A 10 11.70 2.55 -3.07
C THR A 10 11.99 1.23 -2.36
N ASP A 11 12.62 0.28 -3.08
CA ASP A 11 13.16 -0.95 -2.50
C ASP A 11 14.17 -0.67 -1.37
N LYS A 12 14.97 0.39 -1.51
CA LYS A 12 15.95 0.80 -0.49
C LYS A 12 15.25 1.26 0.79
N ASP A 13 14.20 2.06 0.68
CA ASP A 13 13.42 2.53 1.84
C ASP A 13 12.82 1.35 2.61
N ILE A 14 12.28 0.35 1.88
CA ILE A 14 11.73 -0.86 2.49
C ILE A 14 12.82 -1.62 3.23
N ARG A 15 13.95 -1.93 2.57
CA ARG A 15 15.04 -2.69 3.19
C ARG A 15 15.62 -1.99 4.42
N SER A 16 15.89 -0.69 4.34
CA SER A 16 16.42 0.08 5.46
C SER A 16 15.44 0.12 6.64
N ALA A 17 14.14 0.26 6.38
CA ALA A 17 13.13 0.24 7.44
C ALA A 17 13.00 -1.15 8.08
N VAL A 18 13.02 -2.23 7.29
CA VAL A 18 12.97 -3.61 7.82
C VAL A 18 14.20 -3.91 8.66
N GLU A 19 15.40 -3.55 8.19
CA GLU A 19 16.66 -3.76 8.91
C GLU A 19 16.63 -3.03 10.26
N TRP A 20 16.23 -1.75 10.27
CA TRP A 20 16.12 -0.98 11.51
C TRP A 20 15.11 -1.59 12.48
N MET A 21 13.95 -2.06 12.00
CA MET A 21 12.96 -2.73 12.86
C MET A 21 13.50 -4.02 13.46
N ARG A 22 14.23 -4.82 12.69
CA ARG A 22 14.81 -6.09 13.16
C ARG A 22 15.97 -5.87 14.11
N ALA A 23 16.79 -4.85 13.88
CA ALA A 23 17.85 -4.45 14.80
C ALA A 23 17.28 -3.95 16.14
N ALA A 24 16.13 -3.26 16.12
CA ALA A 24 15.46 -2.78 17.32
C ALA A 24 14.74 -3.90 18.10
N ASP A 25 14.10 -4.83 17.40
CA ASP A 25 13.44 -6.00 17.99
C ASP A 25 13.50 -7.20 17.03
N PRO A 26 14.42 -8.16 17.26
CA PRO A 26 14.56 -9.35 16.43
C PRO A 26 13.32 -10.25 16.40
N GLN A 27 12.42 -10.16 17.40
CA GLN A 27 11.19 -10.97 17.48
C GLN A 27 9.98 -10.25 16.87
N ALA A 28 10.14 -9.01 16.42
CA ALA A 28 9.04 -8.23 15.86
C ALA A 28 8.52 -8.86 14.56
N VAL A 29 7.20 -9.07 14.52
CA VAL A 29 6.50 -9.30 13.25
C VAL A 29 6.52 -7.99 12.47
N VAL A 30 7.29 -7.97 11.39
CA VAL A 30 7.34 -6.85 10.44
C VAL A 30 6.25 -7.06 9.39
N THR A 31 5.34 -6.09 9.25
CA THR A 31 4.26 -6.11 8.26
C THR A 31 4.35 -4.87 7.37
N PRO A 32 3.82 -4.89 6.14
CA PRO A 32 3.81 -3.70 5.27
C PRO A 32 3.24 -2.47 5.98
N GLY A 33 2.17 -2.64 6.77
CA GLY A 33 1.58 -1.57 7.57
C GLY A 33 2.56 -0.92 8.57
N LYS A 34 3.39 -1.72 9.26
CA LYS A 34 4.44 -1.20 10.15
C LYS A 34 5.51 -0.44 9.37
N VAL A 35 5.91 -0.96 8.20
CA VAL A 35 6.89 -0.29 7.33
C VAL A 35 6.37 1.06 6.84
N TYR A 36 5.14 1.13 6.33
CA TYR A 36 4.50 2.41 5.97
C TYR A 36 4.51 3.40 7.14
N ARG A 37 4.14 2.95 8.34
CA ARG A 37 4.10 3.80 9.53
C ARG A 37 5.49 4.29 9.94
N ALA A 38 6.51 3.44 9.91
CA ALA A 38 7.88 3.81 10.23
C ALA A 38 8.46 4.83 9.24
N LEU A 39 8.09 4.72 7.97
CA LEU A 39 8.45 5.69 6.94
C LEU A 39 7.62 6.98 6.98
N GLY A 40 6.60 7.07 7.84
CA GLY A 40 5.68 8.21 7.90
C GLY A 40 4.83 8.37 6.63
N LYS A 41 4.57 7.26 5.91
CA LYS A 41 3.86 7.26 4.62
C LYS A 41 2.53 6.51 4.72
N ARG A 42 1.57 6.86 3.87
CA ARG A 42 0.29 6.16 3.73
C ARG A 42 0.05 5.75 2.29
N PRO A 43 -0.18 4.46 2.00
CA PRO A 43 -0.55 4.02 0.66
C PRO A 43 -1.99 4.41 0.34
N VAL A 44 -2.28 4.69 -0.93
CA VAL A 44 -3.62 5.07 -1.41
C VAL A 44 -4.35 3.90 -2.07
N CYS A 45 -3.71 3.21 -3.02
CA CYS A 45 -4.37 2.16 -3.82
C CYS A 45 -4.07 0.72 -3.37
N GLY A 46 -3.01 0.50 -2.59
CA GLY A 46 -2.58 -0.84 -2.15
C GLY A 46 -2.04 -1.76 -3.25
N GLY A 47 -2.02 -1.35 -4.53
CA GLY A 47 -1.59 -2.20 -5.65
C GLY A 47 -0.13 -2.67 -5.58
N CYS A 48 0.71 -2.00 -4.79
CA CYS A 48 2.10 -2.37 -4.58
C CYS A 48 2.30 -3.51 -3.57
N VAL A 49 1.28 -3.93 -2.82
CA VAL A 49 1.45 -4.85 -1.66
C VAL A 49 2.21 -6.15 -2.00
N PRO A 50 1.94 -6.87 -3.10
CA PRO A 50 2.69 -8.08 -3.43
C PRO A 50 4.19 -7.81 -3.64
N LEU A 51 4.52 -6.77 -4.42
CA LEU A 51 5.90 -6.36 -4.66
C LEU A 51 6.55 -5.81 -3.38
N PHE A 52 5.78 -5.14 -2.54
CA PHE A 52 6.23 -4.63 -1.25
C PHE A 52 6.68 -5.78 -0.35
N ILE A 53 5.87 -6.84 -0.24
CA ILE A 53 6.21 -8.04 0.55
C ILE A 53 7.45 -8.72 0.00
N ALA A 54 7.57 -8.90 -1.33
CA ALA A 54 8.77 -9.47 -1.94
C ALA A 54 10.05 -8.68 -1.61
N ASN A 55 9.94 -7.36 -1.43
CA ASN A 55 11.06 -6.51 -1.01
C ASN A 55 11.30 -6.50 0.52
N MET A 56 10.42 -7.13 1.32
CA MET A 56 10.63 -7.38 2.75
C MET A 56 11.33 -8.73 3.02
N GLU A 57 11.31 -9.65 2.06
CA GLU A 57 11.71 -11.07 2.20
C GLU A 57 13.20 -11.35 2.01
N LEU A 58 14.07 -10.34 2.12
CA LEU A 58 15.52 -10.55 2.10
C LEU A 58 15.98 -11.04 3.48
N GLY A 59 16.07 -12.36 3.64
CA GLY A 59 16.57 -13.04 4.85
C GLY A 59 15.50 -13.88 5.54
N ILE A 60 15.21 -15.08 5.01
CA ILE A 60 14.32 -16.07 5.64
C ILE A 60 15.04 -16.80 6.79
N ASP A 61 15.74 -16.07 7.65
CA ASP A 61 16.38 -16.64 8.84
C ASP A 61 15.53 -16.44 10.11
N ASN A 62 14.44 -15.67 10.02
CA ASN A 62 13.54 -15.44 11.14
C ASN A 62 12.10 -15.84 10.78
N PRO A 63 11.79 -17.14 10.86
CA PRO A 63 10.41 -17.58 10.68
C PRO A 63 9.56 -16.97 11.80
N LEU A 64 8.28 -16.71 11.52
CA LEU A 64 7.34 -16.16 12.51
C LEU A 64 7.50 -16.93 13.85
N PRO A 65 7.49 -16.23 15.00
CA PRO A 65 7.54 -16.86 16.31
C PRO A 65 6.55 -18.01 16.39
N MET A 66 6.95 -19.14 16.99
CA MET A 66 6.13 -20.37 16.97
C MET A 66 4.70 -20.15 17.48
N HIS A 67 4.53 -19.30 18.50
CA HIS A 67 3.23 -18.92 19.07
C HIS A 67 2.31 -18.13 18.13
N LEU A 68 2.85 -17.56 17.05
CA LEU A 68 2.08 -16.83 16.03
C LEU A 68 1.79 -17.69 14.79
N ARG A 69 2.39 -18.87 14.68
CA ARG A 69 2.07 -19.82 13.61
C ARG A 69 0.69 -20.43 13.89
N GLY A 70 -0.14 -20.58 12.87
CA GLY A 70 -1.44 -21.23 13.00
C GLY A 70 -2.58 -20.39 13.59
N LEU A 71 -2.39 -19.07 13.82
CA LEU A 71 -3.46 -18.18 14.32
C LEU A 71 -4.75 -18.24 13.48
N ARG A 72 -4.64 -18.51 12.17
CA ARG A 72 -5.77 -18.67 11.26
C ARG A 72 -6.62 -19.92 11.56
N ALA A 73 -6.01 -21.01 12.01
CA ALA A 73 -6.70 -22.25 12.32
C ALA A 73 -7.54 -22.13 13.61
N ILE A 74 -6.96 -21.52 14.66
CA ILE A 74 -7.62 -21.33 15.97
C ILE A 74 -8.89 -20.47 15.84
N THR A 75 -8.91 -19.51 14.92
CA THR A 75 -10.08 -18.62 14.73
C THR A 75 -11.22 -19.30 13.95
N GLN A 76 -10.95 -20.36 13.18
CA GLN A 76 -11.96 -21.02 12.34
C GLN A 76 -12.85 -22.02 13.11
N GLU A 77 -12.40 -22.56 14.24
CA GLU A 77 -13.14 -23.59 14.98
C GLU A 77 -14.30 -23.04 15.86
N GLY A 78 -14.51 -21.72 15.90
CA GLY A 78 -15.46 -21.08 16.82
C GLY A 78 -16.40 -20.02 16.25
N ARG A 79 -16.49 -19.81 14.92
CA ARG A 79 -17.43 -18.84 14.34
C ARG A 79 -18.21 -19.44 13.18
N ALA A 80 -19.38 -19.99 13.54
CA ALA A 80 -20.50 -20.12 12.63
C ALA A 80 -20.79 -18.77 11.98
N ASN A 81 -20.67 -18.71 10.65
CA ASN A 81 -21.55 -17.96 9.75
C ASN A 81 -22.06 -16.58 10.23
N GLU A 82 -21.20 -15.66 10.68
CA GLU A 82 -21.62 -14.26 10.80
C GLU A 82 -21.41 -13.56 9.47
N GLY A 83 -22.55 -13.21 8.85
CA GLY A 83 -22.68 -12.71 7.49
C GLY A 83 -21.65 -11.65 7.13
N ARG A 84 -20.82 -11.96 6.13
CA ARG A 84 -20.08 -10.96 5.38
C ARG A 84 -21.10 -10.01 4.77
N SER A 85 -21.22 -8.79 5.26
CA SER A 85 -22.05 -7.79 4.59
C SER A 85 -21.54 -7.64 3.16
N GLU A 86 -22.34 -8.09 2.19
CA GLU A 86 -22.18 -7.77 0.78
C GLU A 86 -22.40 -6.27 0.65
N ARG A 87 -21.36 -5.48 0.89
CA ARG A 87 -21.37 -4.10 0.44
C ARG A 87 -21.40 -4.18 -1.08
N HIS A 88 -22.55 -3.82 -1.65
CA HIS A 88 -22.66 -3.50 -3.06
C HIS A 88 -21.68 -2.36 -3.34
N ARG A 89 -20.47 -2.71 -3.80
CA ARG A 89 -19.53 -1.71 -4.29
C ARG A 89 -20.11 -1.22 -5.61
N VAL A 90 -20.86 -0.12 -5.56
CA VAL A 90 -21.19 0.62 -6.77
C VAL A 90 -19.86 1.11 -7.33
N SER A 91 -19.47 0.55 -8.46
CA SER A 91 -18.41 1.12 -9.28
C SER A 91 -18.98 2.40 -9.89
N GLU A 92 -18.79 3.54 -9.24
CA GLU A 92 -18.92 4.80 -9.96
C GLU A 92 -17.75 4.88 -10.94
N PRO A 93 -17.99 4.97 -12.26
CA PRO A 93 -16.93 5.28 -13.20
C PRO A 93 -16.46 6.71 -12.90
N GLY A 94 -15.27 6.83 -12.31
CA GLY A 94 -14.60 8.11 -12.18
C GLY A 94 -14.46 8.75 -13.57
N THR A 95 -15.06 9.92 -13.75
CA THR A 95 -14.87 10.73 -14.94
C THR A 95 -13.37 10.97 -15.14
N PRO A 96 -12.80 10.73 -16.33
CA PRO A 96 -11.39 11.02 -16.57
C PRO A 96 -11.18 12.53 -16.51
N GLN A 97 -10.50 12.99 -15.47
CA GLN A 97 -9.93 14.34 -15.42
C GLN A 97 -8.81 14.39 -16.46
N ARG A 98 -9.07 15.04 -17.59
CA ARG A 98 -8.05 15.31 -18.61
C ARG A 98 -6.96 16.17 -17.99
N ALA A 99 -5.74 15.63 -18.03
CA ALA A 99 -4.53 16.37 -17.80
C ALA A 99 -4.34 17.42 -18.92
N ASP A 100 -4.01 18.63 -18.48
CA ASP A 100 -2.99 19.53 -19.01
C ASP A 100 -2.58 19.35 -20.48
N SER A 101 -2.90 20.33 -21.31
CA SER A 101 -2.09 20.67 -22.49
C SER A 101 -2.14 22.19 -22.65
N GLY A 102 -0.96 22.79 -22.65
CA GLY A 102 -0.74 24.24 -22.58
C GLY A 102 -1.39 25.07 -23.69
N GLU A 103 -1.63 26.32 -23.31
CA GLU A 103 -2.04 27.49 -24.08
C GLU A 103 -1.19 27.77 -25.34
N PRO A 104 -1.70 28.53 -26.34
CA PRO A 104 -1.37 29.97 -26.35
C PRO A 104 -2.41 30.92 -26.99
N VAL A 105 -2.62 32.07 -26.34
CA VAL A 105 -2.53 33.48 -26.82
C VAL A 105 -3.12 33.84 -28.21
N LEU A 106 -4.08 34.77 -28.17
CA LEU A 106 -4.39 35.84 -29.16
C LEU A 106 -5.04 35.52 -30.53
N ALA A 107 -6.36 35.77 -30.64
CA ALA A 107 -7.12 36.29 -31.81
C ALA A 107 -8.62 36.16 -31.46
N ALA A 108 -9.58 37.07 -31.68
CA ALA A 108 -9.76 38.25 -32.53
C ALA A 108 -10.88 39.13 -31.88
N LEU A 109 -10.66 40.43 -31.66
CA LEU A 109 -11.18 41.57 -32.46
C LEU A 109 -12.72 41.72 -32.59
N SER A 110 -13.21 42.82 -31.99
CA SER A 110 -14.19 43.82 -32.47
C SER A 110 -15.33 43.47 -33.45
N ALA A 111 -16.56 43.81 -33.06
CA ALA A 111 -17.57 44.62 -33.79
C ALA A 111 -18.80 44.75 -32.86
N ALA A 112 -19.16 45.91 -32.31
CA ALA A 112 -19.95 46.96 -32.95
C ALA A 112 -21.29 46.44 -33.50
N GLU A 113 -22.36 46.59 -32.72
CA GLU A 113 -23.59 47.35 -33.03
C GLU A 113 -24.41 47.59 -31.75
#